data_AF-A0A2E7MX86-F1
#
_entry.id   AF-A0A2E7MX86-F1
#
_cell.length_a   1.000
_cell.length_b   1.000
_cell.length_c   1.000
_cell.angle_alpha   90.00
_cell.angle_beta   90.00
_cell.angle_gamma   90.00
#
_symmetry.space_group_name_H-M   'P 1'
#
loop_
_entity.id
_entity.type
_entity.pdbx_description
1 polymer ?
#
loop_
_entity_poly.entity_id
_entity_poly.type
_entity_poly.pdbx_seq_one_letter_code
_entity_poly.pdbx_strand_id
1 'polypeptide(L)'
;MSKNRLPAEVVDYWPEVFEHVELKAIPVKYIVSVQVTFTDGKKWDIDIDKNKTAGKSGMMSLEETLNTFFKEYNEMIQYVEFKLDTPSLVNDVKTQTKTFMKRK
;
A
#
# COMPACT_ATOMS: atom_id res chain seq x y z
N MET A 1 8.59 -16.71 -27.91
CA MET A 1 7.54 -16.74 -26.85
C MET A 1 8.13 -17.41 -25.62
N SER A 2 8.72 -16.64 -24.69
CA SER A 2 9.30 -17.21 -23.47
C SER A 2 8.71 -16.46 -22.28
N LYS A 3 7.71 -17.07 -21.65
CA LYS A 3 7.12 -16.59 -20.39
C LYS A 3 8.19 -16.68 -19.31
N ASN A 4 8.89 -15.57 -19.04
CA ASN A 4 9.70 -15.35 -17.84
C ASN A 4 8.77 -15.24 -16.60
N ARG A 5 7.95 -16.27 -16.37
CA ARG A 5 7.24 -16.44 -15.11
C ARG A 5 8.29 -16.90 -14.09
N LEU A 6 8.34 -16.19 -12.97
CA LEU A 6 9.17 -16.56 -11.85
C LEU A 6 8.82 -18.00 -11.42
N PRO A 7 9.77 -18.75 -10.84
CA PRO A 7 9.48 -20.05 -10.24
C PRO A 7 8.29 -19.92 -9.30
N ALA A 8 7.36 -20.87 -9.35
CA ALA A 8 6.13 -20.83 -8.54
C ALA A 8 6.44 -20.68 -7.04
N GLU A 9 7.54 -21.28 -6.61
CA GLU A 9 8.10 -21.18 -5.26
C GLU A 9 8.28 -19.72 -4.80
N VAL A 10 8.83 -18.84 -5.64
CA VAL A 10 9.06 -17.43 -5.28
C VAL A 10 7.75 -16.68 -5.08
N VAL A 11 6.65 -17.09 -5.72
CA VAL A 11 5.32 -16.48 -5.53
C VAL A 11 4.69 -16.97 -4.22
N ASP A 12 4.96 -18.22 -3.86
CA ASP A 12 4.45 -18.88 -2.66
C ASP A 12 5.08 -18.35 -1.37
N TYR A 13 6.39 -17.99 -1.39
CA TYR A 13 7.11 -17.44 -0.23
C TYR A 13 6.78 -15.97 0.11
N TRP A 14 5.97 -15.27 -0.69
CA TRP A 14 5.63 -13.84 -0.42
C TRP A 14 4.92 -13.58 0.92
N PRO A 15 3.99 -14.42 1.42
CA PRO A 15 3.32 -14.20 2.71
C PRO A 15 4.32 -14.15 3.86
N GLU A 16 5.29 -15.07 3.88
CA GLU A 16 6.31 -15.17 4.94
C GLU A 16 7.29 -13.99 4.95
N VAL A 17 7.57 -13.43 3.76
CA VAL A 17 8.40 -12.22 3.64
C VAL A 17 7.65 -11.01 4.20
N PHE A 18 6.33 -10.89 4.00
CA PHE A 18 5.57 -9.77 4.56
C PHE A 18 5.44 -9.82 6.09
N GLU A 19 5.48 -11.01 6.69
CA GLU A 19 5.39 -11.18 8.15
C GLU A 19 6.56 -10.53 8.90
N HIS A 20 7.72 -10.39 8.23
CA HIS A 20 8.94 -9.81 8.80
C HIS A 20 9.28 -8.42 8.23
N VAL A 21 8.43 -7.84 7.38
CA VAL A 21 8.68 -6.53 6.77
C VAL A 21 8.01 -5.44 7.60
N GLU A 22 8.82 -4.70 8.36
CA GLU A 22 8.40 -3.42 8.94
C GLU A 22 8.31 -2.36 7.83
N LEU A 23 7.10 -2.12 7.32
CA LEU A 23 6.83 -1.09 6.32
C LEU A 23 6.95 0.30 6.94
N LYS A 24 8.12 0.94 6.81
CA LYS A 24 8.36 2.31 7.28
C LYS A 24 7.55 3.37 6.52
N ALA A 25 7.24 3.12 5.25
CA ALA A 25 6.46 4.01 4.40
C ALA A 25 5.75 3.22 3.31
N ILE A 26 4.45 3.48 3.14
CA ILE A 26 3.61 2.83 2.13
C ILE A 26 3.18 3.89 1.10
N PRO A 27 3.44 3.67 -0.20
CA PRO A 27 2.93 4.56 -1.24
C PRO A 27 1.40 4.50 -1.29
N VAL A 28 0.74 5.66 -1.23
CA VAL A 28 -0.73 5.76 -1.26
C VAL A 28 -1.36 5.13 -2.50
N LYS A 29 -0.61 5.03 -3.60
CA LYS A 29 -1.05 4.44 -4.86
C LYS A 29 -1.48 2.96 -4.76
N TYR A 30 -1.05 2.26 -3.71
CA TYR A 30 -1.41 0.86 -3.49
C TYR A 30 -2.49 0.68 -2.42
N ILE A 31 -2.90 1.75 -1.73
CA ILE A 31 -3.92 1.68 -0.70
C ILE A 31 -5.29 1.60 -1.38
N VAL A 32 -6.08 0.61 -0.99
CA VAL A 32 -7.47 0.40 -1.41
C VAL A 32 -8.42 1.06 -0.43
N SER A 33 -8.20 0.83 0.86
CA SER A 33 -8.95 1.53 1.91
C SER A 33 -8.12 1.68 3.17
N VAL A 34 -8.50 2.66 4.00
CA VAL A 34 -7.90 2.92 5.31
C VAL A 34 -8.96 2.72 6.36
N GLN A 35 -8.72 1.82 7.30
CA GLN A 35 -9.57 1.63 8.46
C GLN A 35 -8.90 2.24 9.68
N VAL A 36 -9.58 3.20 10.29
CA VAL A 36 -9.10 3.94 11.46
C VAL A 36 -9.95 3.55 12.65
N THR A 37 -9.31 3.03 13.69
CA THR A 37 -9.98 2.77 14.97
C THR A 37 -9.55 3.80 15.98
N PHE A 38 -10.54 4.49 16.53
CA PHE A 38 -10.35 5.50 17.56
C PHE A 38 -10.38 4.87 18.95
N THR A 39 -9.75 5.55 19.91
CA THR A 39 -9.73 5.17 21.33
C THR A 39 -11.13 5.15 21.95
N ASP A 40 -12.09 5.87 21.35
CA ASP A 40 -13.51 5.87 21.71
C ASP A 40 -14.28 4.65 21.15
N GLY A 41 -13.60 3.71 20.50
CA GLY A 41 -14.20 2.50 19.90
C GLY A 41 -14.89 2.73 18.55
N LYS A 42 -14.92 3.97 18.06
CA LYS A 42 -15.42 4.30 16.72
C LYS A 42 -14.48 3.76 15.65
N LYS A 43 -15.07 3.26 14.55
CA LYS A 43 -14.34 2.75 13.39
C LYS A 43 -14.76 3.52 12.15
N TRP A 44 -13.79 4.06 11.44
CA TRP A 44 -13.99 4.76 10.17
C TRP A 44 -13.34 3.93 9.07
N ASP A 45 -14.06 3.71 7.98
CA ASP A 45 -13.54 3.07 6.76
C ASP A 45 -13.53 4.13 5.66
N ILE A 46 -12.33 4.42 5.15
CA ILE A 46 -12.09 5.40 4.10
C ILE A 46 -11.73 4.60 2.85
N ASP A 47 -12.71 4.44 1.95
CA ASP A 47 -12.49 3.80 0.66
C ASP A 47 -11.81 4.76 -0.32
N ILE A 48 -10.71 4.33 -0.91
CA ILE A 48 -9.94 5.13 -1.87
C ILE A 48 -10.34 4.67 -3.27
N ASP A 49 -11.17 5.47 -3.92
CA ASP A 49 -11.56 5.24 -5.30
C ASP A 49 -10.36 5.50 -6.23
N LYS A 50 -9.77 4.41 -6.73
CA LYS A 50 -8.64 4.42 -7.66
C LYS A 50 -8.94 5.11 -8.99
N ASN A 51 -10.21 5.14 -9.41
CA ASN A 51 -10.61 5.79 -10.66
C ASN A 51 -10.63 7.31 -10.51
N LYS A 52 -11.01 7.83 -9.33
CA LYS A 52 -10.97 9.26 -9.02
C LYS A 52 -9.57 9.78 -8.67
N THR A 53 -8.69 8.89 -8.20
CA THR A 53 -7.30 9.22 -7.82
C THR A 53 -6.26 8.90 -8.91
N ALA A 54 -6.68 8.47 -10.10
CA ALA A 54 -5.81 8.04 -11.20
C ALA A 54 -4.86 9.14 -11.75
N GLY A 55 -5.04 10.40 -11.37
CA GLY A 55 -4.15 11.51 -11.73
C GLY A 55 -3.17 11.88 -10.60
N LYS A 56 -1.98 12.37 -10.96
CA LYS A 56 -0.97 12.85 -9.99
C LYS A 56 -1.53 13.88 -9.00
N SER A 57 -2.42 14.76 -9.48
CA SER A 57 -3.08 15.77 -8.65
C SER A 57 -4.07 15.18 -7.65
N GLY A 58 -4.75 14.07 -8.02
CA GLY A 58 -5.67 13.37 -7.13
C GLY A 58 -4.96 12.61 -6.01
N MET A 59 -3.81 12.00 -6.32
CA MET A 59 -2.96 11.37 -5.29
C MET A 59 -2.37 12.38 -4.31
N MET A 60 -1.84 13.50 -4.79
CA MET A 60 -1.30 14.54 -3.90
C MET A 60 -2.38 15.08 -2.95
N SER A 61 -3.58 15.35 -3.48
CA SER A 61 -4.70 15.80 -2.67
C SER A 61 -5.12 14.77 -1.60
N LEU A 62 -5.08 13.48 -1.93
CA LEU A 62 -5.35 12.40 -0.98
C LEU A 62 -4.29 12.33 0.12
N GLU A 63 -3.01 12.46 -0.23
CA GLU A 63 -1.90 12.50 0.74
C GLU A 63 -2.04 13.67 1.71
N GLU A 64 -2.35 14.87 1.20
CA GLU A 64 -2.58 16.05 2.04
C GLU A 64 -3.78 15.88 2.97
N THR A 65 -4.87 15.30 2.45
CA THR A 65 -6.09 15.05 3.24
C THR A 65 -5.84 14.05 4.36
N LEU A 66 -5.19 12.92 4.04
CA LEU A 66 -4.83 11.90 5.03
C LEU A 66 -3.83 12.46 6.06
N ASN A 67 -2.84 13.24 5.63
CA ASN A 67 -1.87 13.83 6.54
C ASN A 67 -2.53 14.83 7.51
N THR A 68 -3.47 15.63 7.01
CA THR A 68 -4.24 16.56 7.85
C THR A 68 -5.11 15.79 8.83
N PHE A 69 -5.83 14.77 8.36
CA PHE A 69 -6.63 13.88 9.20
C PHE A 69 -5.80 13.21 10.30
N PHE A 70 -4.66 12.61 9.95
CA PHE A 70 -3.81 11.97 10.95
C PHE A 70 -3.21 12.95 11.94
N LYS A 71 -2.92 14.20 11.53
CA LYS A 71 -2.47 15.26 12.45
C LYS A 71 -3.57 15.69 13.41
N GLU A 72 -4.79 15.90 12.91
CA GLU A 72 -5.92 16.36 13.72
C GLU A 72 -6.37 15.30 14.72
N TYR A 73 -6.40 14.04 14.31
CA TYR A 73 -6.92 12.94 15.13
C TYR A 73 -5.83 12.09 15.80
N ASN A 74 -4.56 12.47 15.71
CA ASN A 74 -3.42 11.68 16.21
C ASN A 74 -3.62 11.19 17.66
N GLU A 75 -4.14 12.04 18.54
CA GLU A 75 -4.34 11.74 19.96
C GLU A 75 -5.52 10.79 20.22
N MET A 76 -6.45 10.69 19.27
CA MET A 76 -7.65 9.84 19.37
C MET A 76 -7.52 8.54 18.59
N ILE A 77 -6.49 8.38 17.76
CA ILE A 77 -6.29 7.18 16.96
C ILE A 77 -5.62 6.11 17.82
N GLN A 78 -6.26 4.95 17.91
CA GLN A 78 -5.69 3.79 18.62
C GLN A 78 -4.83 2.95 17.68
N TYR A 79 -5.35 2.65 16.48
CA TYR A 79 -4.62 1.93 15.45
C TYR A 79 -5.19 2.24 14.06
N VAL A 80 -4.33 2.14 13.04
CA VAL A 80 -4.66 2.36 11.63
C VAL A 80 -4.32 1.10 10.85
N GLU A 81 -5.31 0.56 10.15
CA GLU A 81 -5.16 -0.60 9.27
C GLU A 81 -5.27 -0.15 7.82
N PHE A 82 -4.31 -0.54 6.99
CA PHE A 82 -4.30 -0.23 5.56
C PHE A 82 -4.64 -1.49 4.77
N LYS A 83 -5.69 -1.43 3.94
CA LYS A 83 -5.94 -2.45 2.94
C LYS A 83 -5.16 -2.12 1.68
N LEU A 84 -4.29 -3.04 1.27
CA LEU A 84 -3.36 -2.84 0.16
C LEU A 84 -3.71 -3.75 -1.02
N ASP A 85 -3.45 -3.24 -2.23
CA ASP A 85 -3.44 -4.05 -3.46
C ASP A 85 -2.08 -4.74 -3.60
N THR A 86 -1.93 -5.84 -2.86
CA THR A 86 -0.73 -6.69 -2.88
C THR A 86 -0.37 -7.17 -4.29
N PRO A 87 -1.32 -7.56 -5.17
CA PRO A 87 -0.98 -7.98 -6.54
C PRO A 87 -0.23 -6.91 -7.34
N SER A 88 -0.70 -5.66 -7.29
CA SER A 88 -0.07 -4.54 -8.00
C SER A 88 1.29 -4.18 -7.41
N LEU A 89 1.39 -4.15 -6.07
CA LEU A 89 2.63 -3.89 -5.36
C LEU A 89 3.72 -4.92 -5.71
N VAL A 90 3.35 -6.20 -5.65
CA VAL A 90 4.24 -7.32 -5.99
C VAL A 90 4.74 -7.21 -7.41
N ASN A 91 3.87 -6.86 -8.36
CA ASN A 91 4.26 -6.74 -9.76
C ASN A 91 5.23 -5.56 -10.02
N ASP A 92 5.01 -4.43 -9.37
CA ASP A 92 5.91 -3.27 -9.45
C ASP A 92 7.28 -3.58 -8.85
N VAL A 93 7.32 -4.19 -7.66
CA VAL A 93 8.57 -4.62 -7.02
C VAL A 93 9.31 -5.61 -7.92
N LYS A 94 8.62 -6.62 -8.47
CA LYS A 94 9.20 -7.58 -9.42
C LYS A 94 9.78 -6.90 -10.65
N THR A 95 9.10 -5.90 -11.20
CA THR A 95 9.55 -5.16 -12.38
C THR A 95 10.79 -4.32 -12.07
N GLN A 96 10.83 -3.66 -10.91
CA GLN A 96 12.00 -2.93 -10.45
C GLN A 96 13.19 -3.85 -10.21
N THR A 97 13.02 -4.97 -9.50
CA THR A 97 14.08 -5.96 -9.27
C THR A 97 14.61 -6.52 -10.59
N LYS A 98 13.73 -6.85 -11.54
CA LYS A 98 14.15 -7.32 -12.88
C LYS A 98 14.94 -6.26 -13.63
N THR A 99 14.55 -5.00 -13.53
CA THR A 99 15.26 -3.87 -14.15
C THR A 99 16.63 -3.67 -13.50
N PHE A 100 16.70 -3.75 -12.18
CA PHE A 100 17.94 -3.68 -11.41
C PHE A 100 18.91 -4.81 -11.79
N MET A 101 18.42 -6.05 -11.83
CA MET A 101 19.22 -7.22 -12.22
C MET A 101 19.72 -7.18 -13.66
N LYS A 102 18.97 -6.56 -14.59
CA LYS A 102 19.36 -6.40 -15.99
C LYS A 102 20.39 -5.29 -16.24
N ARG A 103 20.55 -4.35 -15.29
CA ARG A 103 21.51 -3.24 -15.38
C ARG A 103 22.86 -3.57 -14.74
N LYS A 104 23.02 -4.80 -14.22
CA LYS A 104 24.22 -5.29 -13.56
C LYS A 104 24.95 -6.28 -14.45
#